data_AF-A0A222EMR8-F1
#
_entry.id   AF-A0A222EMR8-F1
#
_cell.length_a   1.000
_cell.length_b   1.000
_cell.length_c   1.000
_cell.angle_alpha   90.00
_cell.angle_beta   90.00
_cell.angle_gamma   90.00
#
_symmetry.space_group_name_H-M   'P 1'
#
loop_
_entity.id
_entity.type
_entity.pdbx_description
1 polymer ?
#
loop_
_entity_poly.entity_id
_entity_poly.type
_entity_poly.pdbx_seq_one_letter_code
_entity_poly.pdbx_strand_id
1 'polypeptide(L)'
;MDDKKKKISKEEKNQEKLRRLNEKRLKKAENKKQFDELFTAVQGHDGTHEGKIKAARAKKIKKHKDKISLKQVAKEGPVKFLKEINKIKWSTRENLSMKFLWVIVFILIFGIFFFAVDYGLQHLFVEIKII
;
A
#
# COMPACT_ATOMS: atom_id res chain seq x y z
N MET A 1 13.09 32.02 37.55
CA MET A 1 12.24 32.94 36.77
C MET A 1 11.31 32.10 35.90
N ASP A 2 10.07 32.00 36.39
CA ASP A 2 8.78 31.75 35.72
C ASP A 2 8.68 30.85 34.47
N ASP A 3 8.58 29.53 34.69
CA ASP A 3 7.96 28.58 33.75
C ASP A 3 6.41 28.65 33.86
N LYS A 4 5.81 29.74 33.40
CA LYS A 4 4.35 29.81 33.21
C LYS A 4 3.96 29.04 31.95
N LYS A 5 3.76 27.73 32.09
CA LYS A 5 2.95 26.92 31.15
C LYS A 5 1.53 27.51 31.09
N LYS A 6 1.30 28.37 30.11
CA LYS A 6 -0.02 28.91 29.76
C LYS A 6 -0.95 27.72 29.48
N LYS A 7 -1.87 27.40 30.40
CA LYS A 7 -2.94 26.42 30.20
C LYS A 7 -3.80 26.90 29.03
N ILE A 8 -3.54 26.37 27.83
CA ILE A 8 -4.34 26.64 26.64
C ILE A 8 -5.79 26.21 26.95
N SER A 9 -6.71 27.17 26.94
CA SER A 9 -8.11 26.97 27.30
C SER A 9 -8.77 25.99 26.32
N LYS A 10 -9.80 25.25 26.77
CA LYS A 10 -10.58 24.32 25.91
C LYS A 10 -11.15 25.06 24.69
N GLU A 11 -11.43 26.35 24.82
CA GLU A 11 -11.95 27.22 23.77
C GLU A 11 -10.91 27.49 22.68
N GLU A 12 -9.66 27.78 23.04
CA GLU A 12 -8.56 27.99 22.09
C GLU A 12 -8.30 26.72 21.24
N LYS A 13 -8.42 25.53 21.85
CA LYS A 13 -8.31 24.25 21.14
C LYS A 13 -9.46 24.00 20.17
N ASN A 14 -10.68 24.42 20.51
CA ASN A 14 -11.82 24.30 19.61
C ASN A 14 -11.74 25.30 18.45
N GLN A 15 -11.30 26.53 18.71
CA GLN A 15 -11.05 27.53 17.67
C GLN A 15 -9.97 27.06 16.69
N GLU A 16 -8.89 26.44 17.19
CA GLU A 16 -7.84 25.90 16.31
C GLU A 16 -8.34 24.71 15.46
N LYS A 17 -9.19 23.84 16.00
CA LYS A 17 -9.85 22.77 15.22
C LYS A 17 -10.74 23.34 14.11
N LEU A 18 -11.52 24.38 14.40
CA LEU A 18 -12.35 25.07 13.40
C LEU A 18 -11.49 25.72 12.31
N ARG A 19 -10.40 26.38 12.67
CA ARG A 19 -9.44 26.96 11.70
C ARG A 19 -8.86 25.89 10.77
N ARG A 20 -8.39 24.78 11.33
CA ARG A 20 -7.87 23.63 10.53
C ARG A 20 -8.94 23.01 9.62
N LEU A 21 -10.19 22.97 10.05
CA LEU A 21 -11.30 22.47 9.22
C LEU A 21 -11.59 23.41 8.04
N ASN A 22 -11.62 24.71 8.31
CA ASN A 22 -11.86 25.74 7.30
C ASN A 22 -10.71 25.82 6.28
N GLU A 23 -9.46 25.76 6.72
CA GLU A 23 -8.29 25.67 5.83
C GLU A 23 -8.35 24.42 4.93
N LYS A 24 -8.77 23.27 5.47
CA LYS A 24 -8.97 22.05 4.66
C LYS A 24 -10.07 22.22 3.62
N ARG A 25 -11.17 22.90 3.97
CA ARG A 25 -12.28 23.19 3.04
C ARG A 25 -11.86 24.16 1.94
N LEU A 26 -11.15 25.23 2.30
CA LEU A 26 -10.60 26.22 1.36
C LEU A 26 -9.61 25.57 0.39
N LYS A 27 -8.64 24.78 0.89
CA LYS A 27 -7.71 24.03 0.04
C LYS A 27 -8.42 23.05 -0.89
N LYS A 28 -9.50 22.40 -0.45
CA LYS A 28 -10.29 21.51 -1.32
C LYS A 28 -11.00 22.29 -2.43
N ALA A 29 -11.56 23.46 -2.11
CA ALA A 29 -12.21 24.33 -3.07
C ALA A 29 -11.21 24.88 -4.10
N GLU A 30 -10.04 25.33 -3.66
CA GLU A 30 -8.95 25.79 -4.54
C GLU A 30 -8.47 24.69 -5.48
N ASN A 31 -8.20 23.49 -4.96
CA ASN A 31 -7.77 22.37 -5.80
C ASN A 31 -8.85 21.94 -6.81
N LYS A 32 -10.14 22.14 -6.48
CA LYS A 32 -11.26 21.88 -7.40
C LYS A 32 -11.29 22.94 -8.51
N LYS A 33 -11.22 24.23 -8.15
CA LYS A 33 -11.14 25.35 -9.11
C LYS A 33 -9.95 25.21 -10.06
N GLN A 34 -8.76 24.91 -9.53
CA GLN A 34 -7.56 24.64 -10.33
C GLN A 34 -7.75 23.48 -11.30
N PHE A 35 -8.45 22.42 -10.87
CA PHE A 35 -8.75 21.29 -11.74
C PHE A 35 -9.75 21.64 -12.84
N ASP A 36 -10.80 22.41 -12.51
CA ASP A 36 -11.82 22.84 -13.47
C ASP A 36 -11.21 23.80 -14.52
N GLU A 37 -10.32 24.71 -14.11
CA GLU A 37 -9.54 25.56 -15.03
C GLU A 37 -8.63 24.73 -15.95
N LEU A 38 -7.90 23.75 -15.40
CA LEU A 38 -7.08 22.81 -16.18
C LEU A 38 -7.92 21.94 -17.13
N PHE A 39 -9.11 21.55 -16.73
CA PHE A 39 -10.03 20.76 -17.55
C PHE A 39 -10.57 21.58 -18.73
N THR A 40 -10.84 22.87 -18.51
CA THR A 40 -11.33 23.78 -19.55
C THR A 40 -10.22 24.19 -20.52
N ALA A 41 -8.99 24.36 -20.02
CA ALA A 41 -7.83 24.74 -20.82
C ALA A 41 -7.21 23.60 -21.63
N VAL A 42 -7.59 22.34 -21.36
CA VAL A 42 -7.03 21.16 -22.06
C VAL A 42 -8.05 20.63 -23.07
N GLN A 43 -7.80 20.88 -24.36
CA GLN A 43 -8.45 20.11 -25.43
C GLN A 43 -7.81 18.72 -25.47
N GLY A 44 -8.57 17.70 -25.07
CA GLY A 44 -8.16 16.30 -25.16
C GLY A 44 -8.00 15.88 -26.62
N HIS A 45 -7.00 15.06 -26.89
CA HIS A 45 -6.61 14.58 -28.23
C HIS A 45 -7.77 13.90 -29.01
N ASP A 46 -8.76 13.33 -28.31
CA ASP A 46 -9.79 12.46 -28.91
C ASP A 46 -11.23 13.02 -28.83
N GLY A 47 -11.41 14.29 -28.46
CA GLY A 47 -12.72 14.96 -28.39
C GLY A 47 -13.70 14.44 -27.31
N THR A 48 -13.46 13.27 -26.72
CA THR A 48 -14.30 12.63 -25.71
C THR A 48 -14.04 13.15 -24.30
N HIS A 49 -15.08 13.16 -23.45
CA HIS A 49 -15.02 13.63 -22.06
C HIS A 49 -13.97 12.88 -21.21
N GLU A 50 -13.80 11.57 -21.45
CA GLU A 50 -12.80 10.74 -20.76
C GLU A 50 -11.35 11.09 -21.12
N GLY A 51 -11.08 11.45 -22.37
CA GLY A 51 -9.76 11.88 -22.84
C GLY A 51 -9.32 13.20 -22.21
N LYS A 52 -10.26 14.14 -22.04
CA LYS A 52 -10.03 15.42 -21.35
C LYS A 52 -9.68 15.21 -19.87
N ILE A 53 -10.33 14.25 -19.19
CA ILE A 53 -10.03 13.92 -17.78
C ILE A 53 -8.61 13.33 -17.66
N LYS A 54 -8.21 12.42 -18.56
CA LYS A 54 -6.87 11.82 -18.54
C LYS A 54 -5.78 12.87 -18.80
N ALA A 55 -5.98 13.76 -19.77
CA ALA A 55 -5.03 14.82 -20.09
C ALA A 55 -4.92 15.87 -18.97
N ALA A 56 -6.05 16.27 -18.34
CA ALA A 56 -6.06 17.18 -17.19
C ALA A 56 -5.37 16.57 -15.95
N ARG A 57 -5.48 15.25 -15.75
CA ARG A 57 -4.76 14.53 -14.68
C ARG A 57 -3.25 14.44 -14.94
N ALA A 58 -2.84 14.25 -16.20
CA ALA A 58 -1.43 14.20 -16.59
C ALA A 58 -0.75 15.58 -16.47
N LYS A 59 -1.46 16.65 -16.85
CA LYS A 59 -0.98 18.04 -16.75
C LYS A 59 -1.06 18.63 -15.34
N LYS A 60 -1.73 17.94 -14.41
CA LYS A 60 -1.79 18.34 -13.00
C LYS A 60 -0.36 18.38 -12.45
N ILE A 61 0.13 19.59 -12.18
CA ILE A 61 1.47 19.84 -11.62
C ILE A 61 1.65 18.93 -10.41
N LYS A 62 2.57 17.97 -10.50
CA LYS A 62 2.94 17.11 -9.38
C LYS A 62 3.49 18.04 -8.29
N LYS A 63 2.69 18.32 -7.26
CA LYS A 63 3.16 19.07 -6.09
C LYS A 63 4.41 18.35 -5.59
N HIS A 64 5.50 19.10 -5.45
CA HIS A 64 6.76 18.57 -4.97
C HIS A 64 6.48 17.83 -3.65
N LYS A 65 6.95 16.58 -3.51
CA LYS A 65 6.77 15.81 -2.28
C LYS A 65 7.26 16.67 -1.11
N ASP A 66 6.35 17.11 -0.24
CA ASP A 66 6.72 17.80 0.98
C ASP A 66 7.68 16.90 1.76
N LYS A 67 8.80 17.46 2.25
CA LYS A 67 9.77 16.71 3.06
C LYS A 67 9.06 16.28 4.36
N ILE A 68 8.59 15.04 4.39
CA ILE A 68 7.96 14.46 5.58
C ILE A 68 9.04 14.40 6.66
N SER A 69 8.82 15.10 7.78
CA SER A 69 9.78 15.13 8.88
C SER A 69 9.92 13.73 9.50
N LEU A 70 11.15 13.26 9.70
CA LEU A 70 11.45 11.93 10.29
C LEU A 70 10.72 11.71 11.63
N LYS A 71 10.56 12.78 12.41
CA LYS A 71 9.83 12.78 13.69
C LYS A 71 8.33 12.50 13.53
N GLN A 72 7.73 12.89 12.40
CA GLN A 72 6.35 12.55 12.07
C GLN A 72 6.22 11.10 11.61
N VAL A 73 7.15 10.62 10.78
CA VAL A 73 7.17 9.21 10.35
C VAL A 73 7.35 8.27 11.54
N ALA A 74 8.24 8.59 12.47
CA ALA A 74 8.45 7.78 13.67
C ALA A 74 7.22 7.76 14.60
N LYS A 75 6.43 8.85 14.65
CA LYS A 75 5.19 8.91 15.44
C LYS A 75 3.99 8.25 14.74
N GLU A 76 3.89 8.38 13.42
CA GLU A 76 2.78 7.85 12.62
C GLU A 76 3.02 6.42 12.11
N GLY A 77 4.27 5.99 12.05
CA GLY A 77 4.70 4.66 11.62
C GLY A 77 4.05 3.54 12.44
N PRO A 78 4.27 3.46 13.76
CA PRO A 78 3.71 2.37 14.57
C PRO A 78 2.18 2.35 14.53
N VAL A 79 1.53 3.52 14.49
CA VAL A 79 0.06 3.64 14.39
C VAL A 79 -0.46 3.18 13.02
N LYS A 80 0.28 3.44 11.93
CA LYS A 80 -0.04 2.90 10.60
C LYS A 80 0.18 1.39 10.53
N PHE A 81 1.28 0.90 11.10
CA PHE A 81 1.55 -0.54 11.17
C PHE A 81 0.46 -1.28 11.94
N LEU A 82 0.02 -0.78 13.11
CA LEU A 82 -1.09 -1.39 13.85
C LEU A 82 -2.40 -1.39 13.04
N LYS A 83 -2.67 -0.32 12.27
CA LYS A 83 -3.83 -0.28 11.38
C LYS A 83 -3.71 -1.24 10.20
N GLU A 84 -2.51 -1.49 9.70
CA GLU A 84 -2.27 -2.48 8.66
C GLU A 84 -2.34 -3.90 9.21
N ILE A 85 -1.78 -4.16 10.39
CA ILE A 85 -1.88 -5.46 11.10
C ILE A 85 -3.34 -5.81 11.36
N ASN A 86 -4.16 -4.85 11.76
CA ASN A 86 -5.60 -5.08 11.96
C ASN A 86 -6.36 -5.37 10.65
N LYS A 87 -5.80 -5.02 9.49
CA LYS A 87 -6.34 -5.43 8.17
C LYS A 87 -5.88 -6.81 7.75
N ILE A 88 -4.84 -7.37 8.38
CA ILE A 88 -4.39 -8.72 8.08
C ILE A 88 -5.48 -9.67 8.57
N LYS A 89 -6.19 -10.29 7.63
CA LYS A 89 -7.05 -11.42 7.93
C LYS A 89 -6.15 -12.56 8.39
N TRP A 90 -6.06 -12.75 9.70
CA TRP A 90 -5.37 -13.88 10.28
C TRP A 90 -5.94 -15.15 9.66
N SER A 91 -5.05 -16.01 9.17
CA SER A 91 -5.44 -17.29 8.59
C SER A 91 -6.20 -18.07 9.67
N THR A 92 -7.50 -18.27 9.47
CA THR A 92 -8.30 -19.14 10.32
C THR A 92 -7.66 -20.53 10.35
N ARG A 93 -7.80 -21.26 11.47
CA ARG A 93 -7.23 -22.61 11.67
C ARG A 93 -7.42 -23.52 10.45
N GLU A 94 -8.59 -23.43 9.82
CA GLU A 94 -8.97 -24.18 8.62
C GLU A 94 -8.14 -23.82 7.37
N ASN A 95 -7.89 -22.54 7.12
CA ASN A 95 -7.06 -22.11 5.99
C ASN A 95 -5.58 -22.44 6.22
N LEU A 96 -5.15 -22.46 7.49
CA LEU A 96 -3.80 -22.86 7.84
C LEU A 96 -3.59 -24.37 7.64
N SER A 97 -4.55 -25.20 8.06
CA SER A 97 -4.51 -26.65 7.84
C SER A 97 -4.57 -27.02 6.35
N MET A 98 -5.37 -26.32 5.55
CA MET A 98 -5.47 -26.59 4.11
C MET A 98 -4.15 -26.29 3.39
N LYS A 99 -3.50 -25.15 3.70
CA LYS A 99 -2.17 -24.82 3.14
C LYS A 99 -1.10 -25.81 3.59
N PHE A 100 -1.14 -26.22 4.85
CA PHE A 100 -0.20 -27.21 5.38
C PHE A 100 -0.37 -28.58 4.74
N LEU A 101 -1.61 -29.03 4.55
CA LEU A 101 -1.92 -30.28 3.85
C LEU A 101 -1.40 -30.25 2.40
N TRP A 102 -1.56 -29.10 1.72
CA TRP A 102 -1.05 -28.94 0.36
C TRP A 102 0.48 -29.07 0.29
N VAL A 103 1.20 -28.56 1.28
CA VAL A 103 2.67 -28.71 1.38
C VAL A 103 3.05 -30.18 1.62
N ILE A 104 2.35 -30.92 2.48
CA ILE A 104 2.61 -32.35 2.70
C ILE A 104 2.42 -33.14 1.41
N VAL A 105 1.31 -32.91 0.71
CA VAL A 105 1.02 -33.58 -0.56
C VAL A 105 2.11 -33.27 -1.59
N PHE A 106 2.55 -32.01 -1.65
CA PHE A 106 3.66 -31.61 -2.52
C PHE A 106 4.96 -32.37 -2.18
N ILE A 107 5.35 -32.45 -0.91
CA ILE A 107 6.55 -33.18 -0.48
C ILE A 107 6.45 -34.65 -0.85
N LEU A 108 5.27 -35.26 -0.67
CA LEU A 108 5.05 -36.67 -0.96
C LEU A 108 5.18 -36.98 -2.46
N ILE A 109 4.58 -36.13 -3.31
CA ILE A 109 4.74 -36.22 -4.77
C ILE A 109 6.21 -36.10 -5.17
N PHE A 110 6.93 -35.12 -4.63
CA PHE A 110 8.35 -34.96 -4.93
C PHE A 110 9.19 -36.12 -4.41
N GLY A 111 8.86 -36.69 -3.24
CA GLY A 111 9.53 -37.88 -2.72
C GLY A 111 9.42 -39.07 -3.67
N ILE A 112 8.22 -39.33 -4.20
CA ILE A 112 8.00 -40.39 -5.21
C ILE A 112 8.74 -40.06 -6.50
N PHE A 113 8.69 -38.81 -6.95
CA PHE A 113 9.40 -38.38 -8.15
C PHE A 113 10.92 -38.60 -8.04
N PHE A 114 11.54 -38.16 -6.94
CA PHE A 114 12.97 -38.37 -6.73
C PHE A 114 13.32 -39.85 -6.59
N PHE A 115 12.47 -40.65 -5.94
CA PHE A 115 12.66 -42.10 -5.88
C PHE A 115 12.63 -42.74 -7.28
N ALA A 116 11.70 -42.35 -8.14
CA ALA A 116 11.62 -42.85 -9.50
C ALA A 116 12.83 -42.42 -10.36
N VAL A 117 13.30 -41.18 -10.20
CA VAL A 117 14.51 -40.68 -10.87
C VAL A 117 15.73 -41.46 -10.40
N ASP A 118 15.89 -41.69 -9.09
CA ASP A 118 17.00 -42.45 -8.54
C ASP A 118 16.99 -43.90 -9.08
N TYR A 119 15.84 -44.55 -9.06
CA TYR A 119 15.69 -45.90 -9.64
C TYR A 119 16.00 -45.94 -11.14
N GLY A 120 15.55 -44.94 -11.90
CA GLY A 120 15.84 -44.81 -13.32
C GLY A 120 17.34 -44.61 -13.59
N LEU A 121 18.01 -43.80 -12.78
CA LEU A 121 19.46 -43.59 -12.87
C LEU A 121 20.23 -44.86 -12.50
N GLN A 122 19.83 -45.57 -11.45
CA GLN A 122 20.44 -46.85 -11.07
C GLN A 122 20.33 -47.87 -12.22
N HIS A 123 19.16 -48.01 -12.84
CA HIS A 123 18.98 -48.91 -13.98
C HIS A 123 19.84 -48.52 -15.17
N LEU A 124 19.94 -47.21 -15.45
CA LEU A 124 20.79 -46.69 -16.52
C LEU A 124 22.28 -46.94 -16.23
N PHE A 125 22.74 -46.80 -14.98
CA PHE A 125 24.12 -47.09 -14.60
C PHE A 125 24.47 -48.58 -14.73
N VAL A 126 23.51 -49.48 -14.44
CA VAL A 126 23.65 -50.93 -14.66
C VAL A 126 23.75 -51.25 -16.16
N GLU A 127 22.92 -50.64 -17.01
CA GLU A 127 22.95 -50.86 -18.46
C GLU A 127 24.27 -50.37 -19.09
N ILE A 128 24.78 -49.23 -18.63
CA ILE A 128 26.04 -48.66 -19.13
C ILE A 128 27.26 -49.38 -18.50
N LYS A 129 27.07 -50.38 -17.62
CA LYS A 129 28.13 -51.11 -16.90
C LYS A 129 29.13 -50.18 -16.21
N ILE A 130 28.65 -49.05 -15.69
CA ILE A 130 29.46 -48.16 -14.86
C ILE A 130 29.55 -48.73 -13.44
N ILE A 131 28.54 -49.53 -13.06
CA ILE A 131 28.50 -50.44 -11.91
C ILE A 131 28.32 -51.86 -12.45
#